data_AF-A0A7V4JT71-F1
#
_entry.id   AF-A0A7V4JT71-F1
#
_cell.length_a   1.000
_cell.length_b   1.000
_cell.length_c   1.000
_cell.angle_alpha   90.00
_cell.angle_beta   90.00
_cell.angle_gamma   90.00
#
_symmetry.space_group_name_H-M   'P 1'
#
loop_
_entity.id
_entity.type
_entity.pdbx_description
1 polymer ?
#
loop_
_entity_poly.entity_id
_entity_poly.type
_entity_poly.pdbx_seq_one_letter_code
_entity_poly.pdbx_strand_id
1 'polypeptide(L)'
;MPAQLIDGKAIAETIRNEIKAEVEAMRQQHGKVPGLATVLVGDRKDSQAYVRSKKKACADVGITSFGHDLPGDISQADLLAVVRDLNANPEVHGILVQLPLPDHIDDEEILGAISIEKDVDGFHPLNIGRLSMKRREPL
;
A
#
# COMPACT_ATOMS: atom_id res chain seq x y z
N MET A 1 -22.51 -15.77 30.04
CA MET A 1 -21.09 -15.83 29.62
C MET A 1 -20.76 -14.52 28.92
N PRO A 2 -19.68 -13.81 29.28
CA PRO A 2 -19.28 -12.62 28.55
C PRO A 2 -18.81 -12.99 27.13
N ALA A 3 -18.89 -12.03 26.20
CA ALA A 3 -18.36 -12.20 24.86
C ALA A 3 -16.83 -12.42 24.91
N GLN A 4 -16.31 -13.24 24.02
CA GLN A 4 -14.87 -13.41 23.86
C GLN A 4 -14.29 -12.18 23.17
N LEU A 5 -13.27 -11.57 23.78
CA LEU A 5 -12.57 -10.44 23.18
C LEU A 5 -11.71 -10.92 22.00
N ILE A 6 -11.93 -10.34 20.83
CA ILE A 6 -11.02 -10.47 19.69
C ILE A 6 -9.92 -9.42 19.87
N ASP A 7 -8.76 -9.83 20.37
CA ASP A 7 -7.61 -8.95 20.57
C ASP A 7 -6.86 -8.73 19.25
N GLY A 8 -7.27 -7.70 18.52
CA GLY A 8 -6.63 -7.32 17.24
C GLY A 8 -5.16 -6.94 17.37
N LYS A 9 -4.70 -6.49 18.56
CA LYS A 9 -3.29 -6.14 18.77
C LYS A 9 -2.43 -7.39 18.81
N ALA A 10 -2.85 -8.38 19.61
CA ALA A 10 -2.17 -9.66 19.69
C ALA A 10 -2.15 -10.38 18.34
N ILE A 11 -3.30 -10.40 17.64
CA ILE A 11 -3.41 -11.01 16.30
C ILE A 11 -2.47 -10.32 15.30
N ALA A 12 -2.45 -8.99 15.27
CA ALA A 12 -1.58 -8.25 14.34
C ALA A 12 -0.09 -8.44 14.66
N GLU A 13 0.28 -8.65 15.92
CA GLU A 13 1.66 -8.96 16.30
C GLU A 13 2.09 -10.34 15.82
N THR A 14 1.23 -11.36 15.97
CA THR A 14 1.45 -12.69 15.39
C THR A 14 1.69 -12.60 13.89
N ILE A 15 0.80 -11.93 13.16
CA ILE A 15 0.91 -11.77 11.70
C ILE A 15 2.22 -11.06 11.30
N ARG A 16 2.62 -10.00 12.03
CA ARG A 16 3.88 -9.30 11.75
C ARG A 16 5.10 -10.20 11.95
N ASN A 17 5.08 -11.07 12.95
CA ASN A 17 6.18 -12.01 13.20
C ASN A 17 6.27 -13.08 12.10
N GLU A 18 5.13 -13.58 11.61
CA GLU A 18 5.06 -14.48 10.46
C GLU A 18 5.65 -13.82 9.20
N ILE A 19 5.16 -12.62 8.86
CA ILE A 19 5.66 -11.84 7.71
C ILE A 19 7.17 -11.60 7.83
N LYS A 20 7.66 -11.23 9.01
CA LYS A 20 9.10 -11.01 9.23
C LYS A 20 9.92 -12.25 8.93
N ALA A 21 9.46 -13.43 9.36
CA ALA A 21 10.14 -14.69 9.09
C ALA A 21 10.15 -15.01 7.59
N GLU A 22 9.03 -14.77 6.89
CA GLU A 22 8.93 -14.97 5.44
C GLU A 22 9.84 -14.03 4.64
N VAL A 23 9.88 -12.75 5.01
CA VAL A 23 10.75 -11.74 4.37
C VAL A 23 12.22 -12.09 4.59
N GLU A 24 12.59 -12.55 5.78
CA GLU A 24 13.96 -12.98 6.06
C GLU A 24 14.33 -14.24 5.27
N ALA A 25 13.42 -15.22 5.17
CA ALA A 25 13.64 -16.39 4.32
C ALA A 25 13.82 -16.00 2.84
N MET A 26 13.00 -15.08 2.32
CA MET A 26 13.12 -14.56 0.95
C MET A 26 14.48 -13.87 0.74
N ARG A 27 14.93 -13.06 1.71
CA ARG A 27 16.24 -12.41 1.68
C ARG A 27 17.37 -13.44 1.59
N GLN A 28 17.33 -14.49 2.40
CA GLN A 28 18.36 -15.53 2.41
C GLN A 28 18.37 -16.35 1.13
N GLN A 29 17.19 -16.67 0.57
CA GLN A 29 17.07 -17.50 -0.62
C GLN A 29 17.36 -16.76 -1.93
N HIS A 30 16.97 -15.49 -2.02
CA HIS A 30 16.96 -14.74 -3.28
C HIS A 30 17.77 -13.45 -3.25
N GLY A 31 18.30 -13.05 -2.09
CA GLY A 31 19.02 -11.78 -1.93
C GLY A 31 18.12 -10.55 -2.11
N LYS A 32 16.80 -10.71 -2.08
CA LYS A 32 15.80 -9.65 -2.32
C LYS A 32 14.75 -9.65 -1.21
N VAL A 33 14.11 -8.50 -1.04
CA VAL A 33 12.96 -8.33 -0.15
C VAL A 33 11.84 -7.57 -0.86
N PRO A 34 10.59 -7.69 -0.40
CA PRO A 34 9.49 -6.91 -0.95
C PRO A 34 9.71 -5.41 -0.77
N GLY A 35 9.09 -4.64 -1.65
CA GLY A 35 9.13 -3.18 -1.65
C GLY A 35 7.72 -2.58 -1.66
N LEU A 36 7.45 -1.66 -0.74
CA LEU A 36 6.18 -0.95 -0.63
C LEU A 36 6.39 0.54 -0.83
N ALA A 37 5.75 1.11 -1.85
CA ALA A 37 5.69 2.55 -2.05
C ALA A 37 4.47 3.16 -1.35
N THR A 38 4.70 4.25 -0.62
CA THR A 38 3.64 5.07 0.00
C THR A 38 3.70 6.49 -0.55
N VAL A 39 2.61 6.94 -1.17
CA VAL A 39 2.45 8.30 -1.69
C VAL A 39 1.55 9.08 -0.76
N LEU A 40 2.03 10.22 -0.27
CA LEU A 40 1.30 11.15 0.57
C LEU A 40 1.27 12.51 -0.12
N VAL A 41 0.09 13.08 -0.30
CA VAL A 41 -0.07 14.42 -0.88
C VAL A 41 -0.55 15.39 0.20
N GLY A 42 0.20 16.47 0.41
CA GLY A 42 -0.08 17.51 1.39
C GLY A 42 0.28 17.15 2.84
N ASP A 43 -0.14 18.00 3.77
CA ASP A 43 0.38 18.04 5.15
C ASP A 43 -0.61 17.62 6.22
N ARG A 44 -1.61 16.83 5.83
CA ARG A 44 -2.62 16.31 6.75
C ARG A 44 -1.98 15.46 7.85
N LYS A 45 -2.08 15.93 9.11
CA LYS A 45 -1.41 15.32 10.27
C LYS A 45 -1.84 13.88 10.53
N ASP A 46 -3.12 13.58 10.31
CA ASP A 46 -3.68 12.23 10.41
C ASP A 46 -3.09 11.32 9.34
N SER A 47 -3.12 11.74 8.07
CA SER A 47 -2.51 11.00 6.95
C SER A 47 -1.02 10.72 7.19
N GLN A 48 -0.27 11.71 7.68
CA GLN A 48 1.14 11.52 8.03
C GLN A 48 1.34 10.49 9.15
N ALA A 49 0.47 10.46 10.16
CA ALA A 49 0.57 9.47 11.24
C ALA A 49 0.34 8.03 10.75
N TYR A 50 -0.64 7.85 9.85
CA TYR A 50 -0.88 6.55 9.21
C TYR A 50 0.30 6.12 8.35
N VAL A 51 0.82 7.01 7.49
CA VAL A 51 1.98 6.69 6.62
C VAL A 51 3.22 6.40 7.44
N ARG A 52 3.51 7.16 8.50
CA ARG A 52 4.61 6.85 9.43
C ARG A 52 4.45 5.47 10.06
N SER A 53 3.24 5.10 10.46
CA SER A 53 2.98 3.78 11.04
C SER A 53 3.21 2.65 10.02
N LYS A 54 2.81 2.85 8.76
CA LYS A 54 3.06 1.91 7.65
C LYS A 54 4.57 1.78 7.37
N LYS A 55 5.29 2.90 7.23
CA LYS A 55 6.75 2.93 7.04
C LYS A 55 7.46 2.19 8.19
N LYS A 56 7.04 2.40 9.44
CA LYS A 56 7.56 1.69 10.62
C LYS A 56 7.28 0.19 10.54
N ALA A 57 6.04 -0.21 10.21
CA ALA A 57 5.69 -1.62 10.11
C ALA A 57 6.52 -2.35 9.05
N CYS A 58 6.77 -1.73 7.89
CA CYS A 58 7.68 -2.27 6.87
C CYS A 58 9.09 -2.48 7.42
N ALA A 59 9.64 -1.48 8.12
CA ALA A 59 10.96 -1.58 8.72
C ALA A 59 11.04 -2.69 9.78
N ASP A 60 10.01 -2.81 10.62
CA ASP A 60 9.96 -3.82 11.70
C ASP A 60 9.94 -5.26 11.15
N VAL A 61 9.38 -5.47 9.94
CA VAL A 61 9.30 -6.78 9.27
C VAL A 61 10.34 -6.98 8.14
N GLY A 62 11.17 -5.99 7.85
CA GLY A 62 12.26 -6.09 6.86
C GLY A 62 11.88 -5.80 5.40
N ILE A 63 10.71 -5.21 5.16
CA ILE A 63 10.25 -4.74 3.84
C ILE A 63 10.87 -3.38 3.53
N THR A 64 11.36 -3.20 2.29
CA THR A 64 11.87 -1.90 1.82
C THR A 64 10.70 -0.94 1.61
N SER A 65 10.79 0.29 2.15
CA SER A 65 9.75 1.30 1.99
C SER A 65 10.22 2.46 1.12
N PHE A 66 9.41 2.83 0.12
CA PHE A 66 9.62 3.96 -0.78
C PHE A 66 8.62 5.07 -0.45
N GLY A 67 9.04 6.09 0.29
CA GLY A 67 8.19 7.20 0.70
C GLY A 67 8.20 8.35 -0.31
N HIS A 68 7.03 8.76 -0.77
CA HIS A 68 6.85 9.95 -1.61
C HIS A 68 5.93 10.93 -0.87
N ASP A 69 6.52 11.92 -0.22
CA ASP A 69 5.79 13.00 0.44
C ASP A 69 5.78 14.20 -0.52
N LEU A 70 4.61 14.49 -1.11
CA LEU A 70 4.39 15.41 -2.21
C LEU A 70 3.62 16.66 -1.73
N PRO A 71 3.84 17.83 -2.33
CA PRO A 71 3.19 19.05 -1.90
C PRO A 71 1.68 19.01 -2.19
N GLY A 72 0.90 19.69 -1.36
CA GLY A 72 -0.57 19.66 -1.45
C GLY A 72 -1.13 20.34 -2.70
N ASP A 73 -0.33 21.13 -3.43
CA ASP A 73 -0.68 21.82 -4.66
C ASP A 73 -0.17 21.09 -5.93
N ILE A 74 0.34 19.86 -5.79
CA ILE A 74 0.78 19.06 -6.92
C ILE A 74 -0.33 18.93 -7.97
N SER A 75 0.04 18.99 -9.24
CA SER A 75 -0.91 18.77 -10.33
C SER A 75 -1.28 17.29 -10.44
N GLN A 76 -2.48 17.00 -10.94
CA GLN A 76 -2.89 15.63 -11.23
C GLN A 76 -1.93 14.93 -12.21
N ALA A 77 -1.45 15.64 -13.23
CA ALA A 77 -0.52 15.10 -14.22
C ALA A 77 0.81 14.66 -13.60
N ASP A 78 1.32 15.44 -12.64
CA ASP A 78 2.56 15.13 -11.92
C ASP A 78 2.35 13.94 -10.97
N LEU A 79 1.22 13.89 -10.26
CA LEU A 79 0.90 12.74 -9.40
C LEU A 79 0.75 11.44 -10.22
N LEU A 80 0.12 11.51 -11.40
CA LEU A 80 0.06 10.40 -12.34
C LEU A 80 1.45 9.99 -12.87
N ALA A 81 2.37 10.94 -13.06
CA ALA A 81 3.75 10.62 -13.42
C ALA A 81 4.43 9.81 -12.30
N VAL A 82 4.28 10.23 -11.04
CA VAL A 82 4.81 9.49 -9.89
C VAL A 82 4.23 8.07 -9.83
N VAL A 83 2.91 7.90 -9.98
CA VAL A 83 2.29 6.57 -9.99
C VAL A 83 2.81 5.70 -11.13
N ARG A 84 3.00 6.28 -12.33
CA ARG A 84 3.57 5.56 -13.49
C ARG A 84 5.01 5.10 -13.24
N ASP A 85 5.85 5.96 -12.64
CA ASP A 85 7.22 5.61 -12.30
C ASP A 85 7.27 4.47 -11.27
N LEU A 86 6.39 4.51 -10.27
CA LEU A 86 6.25 3.43 -9.27
C LEU A 86 5.75 2.12 -9.89
N ASN A 87 4.82 2.19 -10.84
CA ASN A 87 4.37 1.03 -11.61
C ASN A 87 5.52 0.40 -12.42
N ALA A 88 6.37 1.22 -13.03
CA ALA A 88 7.50 0.75 -13.82
C ALA A 88 8.67 0.25 -12.97
N ASN A 89 8.79 0.68 -11.71
CA ASN A 89 9.92 0.32 -10.85
C ASN A 89 9.84 -1.17 -10.42
N PRO A 90 10.82 -2.02 -10.80
CA PRO A 90 10.84 -3.44 -10.45
C PRO A 90 11.15 -3.72 -8.97
N GLU A 91 11.64 -2.73 -8.20
CA GLU A 91 11.84 -2.85 -6.76
C GLU A 91 10.55 -2.58 -5.96
N VAL A 92 9.56 -1.95 -6.59
CA VAL A 92 8.25 -1.65 -5.99
C VAL A 92 7.28 -2.77 -6.34
N HIS A 93 6.80 -3.47 -5.31
CA HIS A 93 5.90 -4.62 -5.44
C HIS A 93 4.47 -4.25 -5.00
N GLY A 94 4.33 -3.23 -4.17
CA GLY A 94 3.04 -2.65 -3.77
C GLY A 94 3.08 -1.13 -3.79
N ILE A 95 1.96 -0.51 -4.13
CA ILE A 95 1.78 0.94 -4.17
C ILE A 95 0.55 1.29 -3.36
N LEU A 96 0.70 2.32 -2.53
CA LEU A 96 -0.36 2.87 -1.71
C LEU A 96 -0.39 4.38 -1.88
N VAL A 97 -1.55 4.93 -2.27
CA VAL A 97 -1.81 6.37 -2.28
C VAL A 97 -2.68 6.72 -1.08
N GLN A 98 -2.16 7.54 -0.18
CA GLN A 98 -2.84 7.87 1.06
C GLN A 98 -3.98 8.86 0.81
N LEU A 99 -5.20 8.41 1.03
CA LEU A 99 -6.41 9.21 0.96
C LEU A 99 -6.69 10.01 2.25
N PRO A 100 -7.52 11.07 2.17
CA PRO A 100 -8.02 11.65 0.92
C PRO A 100 -6.96 12.53 0.26
N LEU A 101 -7.06 12.65 -1.07
CA LEU A 101 -6.27 13.58 -1.87
C LEU A 101 -6.87 15.00 -1.80
N PRO A 102 -6.12 16.05 -2.18
CA PRO A 102 -6.65 17.39 -2.34
C PRO A 102 -7.83 17.44 -3.33
N ASP A 103 -8.79 18.35 -3.09
CA ASP A 103 -10.05 18.44 -3.84
C ASP A 103 -9.88 18.69 -5.35
N HIS A 104 -8.72 19.20 -5.79
CA HIS A 104 -8.43 19.43 -7.21
C HIS A 104 -7.86 18.21 -7.94
N ILE A 105 -7.71 17.08 -7.25
CA ILE A 105 -7.22 15.81 -7.81
C ILE A 105 -8.37 14.81 -7.84
N ASP A 106 -8.57 14.19 -9.01
CA ASP A 106 -9.49 13.05 -9.16
C ASP A 106 -8.86 11.80 -8.55
N ASP A 107 -9.39 11.35 -7.40
CA ASP A 107 -8.89 10.17 -6.71
C ASP A 107 -9.19 8.86 -7.44
N GLU A 108 -10.32 8.78 -8.16
CA GLU A 108 -10.65 7.61 -9.00
C GLU A 108 -9.63 7.44 -10.12
N GLU A 109 -9.24 8.52 -10.79
CA GLU A 109 -8.23 8.48 -11.86
C GLU A 109 -6.85 8.06 -11.31
N ILE A 110 -6.44 8.58 -10.15
CA ILE A 110 -5.17 8.22 -9.52
C ILE A 110 -5.15 6.75 -9.09
N LEU A 111 -6.20 6.28 -8.42
CA LEU A 111 -6.29 4.89 -7.95
C LEU A 111 -6.42 3.91 -9.13
N GLY A 112 -7.16 4.28 -10.18
CA GLY A 112 -7.26 3.51 -11.41
C GLY A 112 -5.95 3.41 -12.21
N ALA A 113 -5.01 4.35 -12.01
CA ALA A 113 -3.70 4.31 -12.65
C ALA A 113 -2.72 3.34 -11.96
N ILE A 114 -3.00 2.87 -10.74
CA ILE A 114 -2.16 1.88 -10.05
C ILE A 114 -2.29 0.53 -10.75
N SER A 115 -1.17 -0.12 -11.08
CA SER A 115 -1.20 -1.47 -11.66
C SER A 115 -1.95 -2.43 -10.75
N ILE A 116 -2.84 -3.23 -11.34
CA ILE A 116 -3.67 -4.20 -10.62
C ILE A 116 -2.85 -5.17 -9.77
N GLU A 117 -1.61 -5.46 -10.18
CA GLU A 117 -0.71 -6.38 -9.46
C GLU A 117 0.03 -5.70 -8.30
N LYS A 118 0.07 -4.37 -8.27
CA LYS A 118 0.70 -3.57 -7.21
C LYS A 118 -0.30 -2.85 -6.31
N ASP A 119 -1.59 -2.94 -6.57
CA ASP A 119 -2.66 -2.34 -5.77
C ASP A 119 -2.89 -3.13 -4.47
N VAL A 120 -2.12 -2.78 -3.43
CA VAL A 120 -2.15 -3.47 -2.13
C VAL A 120 -3.26 -2.97 -1.19
N ASP A 121 -3.83 -1.80 -1.46
CA ASP A 121 -5.05 -1.33 -0.76
C ASP A 121 -6.33 -1.92 -1.39
N GLY A 122 -6.24 -2.43 -2.63
CA GLY A 122 -7.33 -3.13 -3.29
C GLY A 122 -8.43 -2.19 -3.81
N PHE A 123 -8.10 -0.92 -4.05
CA PHE A 123 -9.06 0.09 -4.50
C PHE A 123 -9.20 0.17 -6.01
N HIS A 124 -8.33 -0.48 -6.78
CA HIS A 124 -8.48 -0.52 -8.22
C HIS A 124 -9.83 -1.19 -8.57
N PRO A 125 -10.68 -0.58 -9.43
CA PRO A 125 -12.03 -1.10 -9.72
C PRO A 125 -12.04 -2.58 -10.13
N LEU A 126 -11.05 -3.02 -10.91
CA LEU A 126 -10.90 -4.42 -11.29
C LEU A 126 -10.61 -5.36 -10.09
N ASN A 127 -9.81 -4.93 -9.10
CA ASN A 127 -9.55 -5.73 -7.90
C ASN A 127 -10.79 -5.87 -7.04
N ILE A 128 -11.57 -4.79 -6.89
CA ILE A 128 -12.89 -4.83 -6.23
C ILE A 128 -13.82 -5.80 -6.98
N GLY A 129 -13.90 -5.69 -8.31
CA GLY A 129 -14.70 -6.60 -9.13
C GLY A 129 -14.28 -8.07 -8.97
N ARG A 130 -12.98 -8.37 -9.03
CA ARG A 130 -12.42 -9.72 -8.82
C ARG A 130 -12.74 -10.26 -7.43
N LEU A 131 -12.66 -9.42 -6.39
CA LEU A 131 -13.03 -9.78 -5.02
C LEU A 131 -14.52 -10.14 -4.93
N SER A 132 -15.40 -9.30 -5.49
CA SER A 132 -16.85 -9.53 -5.49
C SER A 132 -17.25 -10.80 -6.26
N MET A 133 -16.56 -11.12 -7.35
CA MET A 133 -16.81 -12.32 -8.16
C MET A 133 -16.31 -13.63 -7.53
N LYS A 134 -15.50 -13.57 -6.45
CA LYS A 134 -14.93 -14.75 -5.76
C LYS A 134 -14.25 -15.74 -6.71
N ARG A 135 -13.37 -15.25 -7.60
CA ARG A 135 -12.59 -16.06 -8.58
C ARG A 135 -13.39 -16.70 -9.72
N ARG A 136 -14.52 -16.10 -10.12
CA ARG A 136 -15.20 -16.46 -11.38
C ARG A 136 -14.66 -15.59 -12.51
N GLU A 137 -14.39 -16.19 -13.67
CA GLU A 137 -14.12 -15.45 -14.90
C GLU A 137 -15.46 -15.04 -15.55
N PRO A 138 -15.63 -13.78 -15.98
CA PRO A 138 -16.79 -13.40 -16.79
C PRO A 138 -16.73 -14.14 -18.13
N LEU A 139 -17.88 -14.70 -18.54
CA LEU A 139 -18.10 -15.37 -19.84
C LEU A 139 -17.93 -14.40 -21.01
#